data_AF-A0A9X7JW87-F1
#
_entry.id   AF-A0A9X7JW87-F1
#
_cell.length_a   1.000
_cell.length_b   1.000
_cell.length_c   1.000
_cell.angle_alpha   90.00
_cell.angle_beta   90.00
_cell.angle_gamma   90.00
#
_symmetry.space_group_name_H-M   'P 1'
#
loop_
_entity.id
_entity.type
_entity.pdbx_description
1 polymer ?
#
loop_
_entity_poly.entity_id
_entity_poly.type
_entity_poly.pdbx_seq_one_letter_code
_entity_poly.pdbx_strand_id
1 'polypeptide(L)'
;MAKSDTPPLLIEIHVTGDTNFIVYKVPRQMYDGSANALEKELVSSQKLHVDRSRVEYSASFTTITLFMKDLYEKEGKNLILHVSPKDITSPFHAKQPVQVTLFTNKMIDWRTEEGKNLNEIGFRPVFSLLSERKDEFIGDINSFRNMGILTLKGNINENEVVLKTLIYILLTIISMVVTTWMGTLLRKHVRTNHVIPANVRSVSQKYQIPALLLVALQLGYVIMTGLFLGYEIFLGGIGGVLLAFGPFVISAFFMIVYFIYLQQRIIKEIENGELAKEDNTPVSEIWSMLVPLVVPIVITILVNIVIYFIPVNIAKFDSMVTNIITSYMVQICIITVAYISAPYIYNLLLPKRKLKERELLDRINLLSAKHGIHFNNIYVQSSKNIRIANAMVSGYIHKNLYLYDYLVENLKNQELEAVILHEIAHIKRKHLVKLLGVTCVTLITFQAILYFYPVFGWTSIPLYLIVLLLVSSFYMRRYELEADRFAAFHMGDTSGMISALLTLSRLNYTSTSVKGPIKYFKTHPSIDVRVRHLQQLHGQFPKNRR
;
A
#
# COMPACT_ATOMS: atom_id res chain seq x y z
N MET A 1 56.33 -2.20 -17.57
CA MET A 1 55.23 -3.14 -17.87
C MET A 1 53.97 -2.60 -17.24
N ALA A 2 53.12 -1.96 -18.04
CA ALA A 2 51.84 -1.41 -17.58
C ALA A 2 50.85 -2.56 -17.31
N LYS A 3 50.34 -2.66 -16.08
CA LYS A 3 49.15 -3.46 -15.79
C LYS A 3 47.97 -2.73 -16.43
N SER A 4 47.31 -3.35 -17.39
CA SER A 4 46.05 -2.85 -17.92
C SER A 4 44.96 -3.02 -16.86
N ASP A 5 44.58 -1.92 -16.21
CA ASP A 5 43.45 -1.81 -15.27
C ASP A 5 42.09 -1.84 -16.00
N THR A 6 41.91 -2.75 -16.95
CA THR A 6 40.58 -3.09 -17.46
C THR A 6 39.99 -4.16 -16.54
N PRO A 7 38.83 -3.92 -15.90
CA PRO A 7 38.19 -4.95 -15.10
C PRO A 7 37.99 -6.20 -15.98
N PRO A 8 38.25 -7.41 -15.46
CA PRO A 8 38.15 -8.61 -16.25
C PRO A 8 36.73 -8.75 -16.77
N LEU A 9 36.59 -8.94 -18.08
CA LEU A 9 35.31 -8.98 -18.76
C LEU A 9 34.51 -10.17 -18.23
N LEU A 10 33.29 -9.90 -17.74
CA LEU A 10 32.42 -10.89 -17.11
C LEU A 10 31.63 -11.67 -18.18
N ILE A 11 31.64 -12.99 -18.09
CA ILE A 11 30.80 -13.87 -18.89
C ILE A 11 29.53 -14.16 -18.10
N GLU A 12 28.35 -13.91 -18.66
CA GLU A 12 27.09 -14.32 -18.05
C GLU A 12 26.59 -15.61 -18.70
N ILE A 13 26.31 -16.63 -17.89
CA ILE A 13 25.70 -17.89 -18.31
C ILE A 13 24.36 -18.03 -17.61
N HIS A 14 23.29 -18.00 -18.38
CA HIS A 14 21.92 -18.09 -17.89
C HIS A 14 21.41 -19.49 -18.22
N VAL A 15 21.15 -20.30 -17.21
CA VAL A 15 20.57 -21.63 -17.36
C VAL A 15 19.10 -21.53 -16.99
N THR A 16 18.22 -21.66 -17.98
CA THR A 16 16.79 -21.46 -17.78
C THR A 16 16.03 -22.77 -17.88
N GLY A 17 15.42 -23.17 -16.75
CA GLY A 17 14.93 -24.52 -16.59
C GLY A 17 13.54 -24.86 -17.08
N ASP A 18 12.77 -23.84 -17.37
CA ASP A 18 11.40 -23.99 -17.82
C ASP A 18 11.26 -24.18 -19.34
N THR A 19 12.33 -23.94 -20.08
CA THR A 19 12.36 -23.74 -21.53
C THR A 19 13.54 -24.44 -22.21
N ASN A 20 14.31 -25.24 -21.45
CA ASN A 20 15.47 -26.02 -21.88
C ASN A 20 16.47 -25.22 -22.72
N PHE A 21 16.91 -24.06 -22.25
CA PHE A 21 17.97 -23.33 -22.94
C PHE A 21 19.06 -22.81 -22.02
N ILE A 22 20.24 -22.67 -22.59
CA ILE A 22 21.39 -22.03 -21.97
C ILE A 22 21.71 -20.78 -22.80
N VAL A 23 21.71 -19.62 -22.18
CA VAL A 23 22.06 -18.35 -22.82
C VAL A 23 23.41 -17.89 -22.32
N TYR A 24 24.34 -17.72 -23.25
CA TYR A 24 25.65 -17.15 -23.02
C TYR A 24 25.64 -15.70 -23.48
N LYS A 25 25.95 -14.76 -22.59
CA LYS A 25 26.29 -13.38 -22.98
C LYS A 25 27.77 -13.17 -22.82
N VAL A 26 28.46 -13.06 -23.95
CA VAL A 26 29.90 -12.93 -24.01
C VAL A 26 30.26 -11.53 -24.50
N PRO A 27 31.01 -10.73 -23.74
CA PRO A 27 31.56 -9.46 -24.20
C PRO A 27 32.31 -9.62 -25.52
N ARG A 28 31.98 -8.79 -26.52
CA ARG A 28 32.60 -8.88 -27.85
C ARG A 28 34.11 -8.72 -27.85
N GLN A 29 34.63 -7.98 -26.87
CA GLN A 29 36.07 -7.78 -26.66
C GLN A 29 36.83 -9.06 -26.27
N MET A 30 36.14 -10.14 -25.86
CA MET A 30 36.77 -11.42 -25.52
C MET A 30 36.91 -12.38 -26.70
N TYR A 31 36.36 -12.06 -27.87
CA TYR A 31 36.36 -12.97 -29.00
C TYR A 31 36.56 -12.21 -30.32
N ASP A 32 37.76 -12.33 -30.89
CA ASP A 32 38.13 -11.71 -32.17
C ASP A 32 37.65 -12.52 -33.41
N GLY A 33 36.91 -13.61 -33.19
CA GLY A 33 36.47 -14.55 -34.23
C GLY A 33 34.95 -14.53 -34.46
N SER A 34 34.51 -15.09 -35.59
CA SER A 34 33.10 -15.31 -35.88
C SER A 34 32.38 -15.92 -34.67
N ALA A 35 31.29 -15.31 -34.19
CA ALA A 35 30.47 -15.89 -33.12
C ALA A 35 29.96 -17.31 -33.45
N ASN A 36 29.91 -17.66 -34.74
CA ASN A 36 29.59 -19.01 -35.21
C ASN A 36 30.68 -20.05 -34.85
N ALA A 37 31.93 -19.62 -34.64
CA ALA A 37 32.99 -20.51 -34.16
C ALA A 37 32.81 -20.83 -32.67
N LEU A 38 32.53 -19.81 -31.86
CA LEU A 38 32.22 -19.97 -30.44
C LEU A 38 30.93 -20.79 -30.24
N GLU A 39 29.91 -20.55 -31.06
CA GLU A 39 28.69 -21.37 -31.09
C GLU A 39 29.00 -22.83 -31.39
N LYS A 40 29.80 -23.12 -32.43
CA LYS A 40 30.18 -24.50 -32.77
C LYS A 40 30.95 -25.19 -31.64
N GLU A 41 31.85 -24.47 -30.97
CA GLU A 41 32.61 -25.00 -29.83
C GLU A 41 31.72 -25.24 -28.62
N LEU A 42 30.78 -24.33 -28.32
CA LEU A 42 29.80 -24.50 -27.25
C LEU A 42 28.85 -25.66 -27.54
N VAL A 43 28.43 -25.86 -28.78
CA VAL A 43 27.58 -26.99 -29.20
C VAL A 43 28.34 -28.31 -29.09
N SER A 44 29.60 -28.36 -29.53
CA SER A 44 30.40 -29.59 -29.48
C SER A 44 30.86 -29.96 -28.07
N SER A 45 30.91 -29.00 -27.14
CA SER A 45 31.25 -29.25 -25.74
C SER A 45 30.10 -29.78 -24.89
N GLN A 46 28.86 -29.61 -25.34
CA GLN A 46 27.71 -30.14 -24.60
C GLN A 46 27.67 -31.67 -24.71
N LYS A 47 27.61 -32.34 -23.56
CA LYS A 47 27.29 -33.78 -23.50
C LYS A 47 25.81 -34.08 -23.71
N LEU A 48 24.97 -33.09 -23.44
CA LEU A 48 23.53 -33.12 -23.63
C LEU A 48 23.16 -32.72 -25.06
N HIS A 49 22.01 -33.18 -25.54
CA HIS A 49 21.60 -33.00 -26.92
C HIS A 49 21.16 -31.55 -27.19
N VAL A 50 21.94 -30.83 -28.00
CA VAL A 50 21.54 -29.53 -28.53
C VAL A 50 20.59 -29.75 -29.72
N ASP A 51 19.36 -29.23 -29.62
CA ASP A 51 18.35 -29.28 -30.70
C ASP A 51 18.65 -28.25 -31.79
N ARG A 52 18.89 -27.01 -31.36
CA ARG A 52 19.24 -25.88 -32.24
C ARG A 52 19.98 -24.82 -31.43
N SER A 53 20.69 -23.94 -32.12
CA SER A 53 21.37 -22.80 -31.55
C SER A 53 20.96 -21.51 -32.28
N ARG A 54 21.03 -20.38 -31.57
CA ARG A 54 20.73 -19.05 -32.11
C ARG A 54 21.79 -18.06 -31.62
N VAL A 55 22.35 -17.29 -32.55
CA VAL A 55 23.31 -16.22 -32.25
C VAL A 55 22.65 -14.87 -32.50
N GLU A 56 22.72 -13.98 -31.52
CA GLU A 56 22.26 -12.59 -31.60
C GLU A 56 23.39 -11.63 -31.28
N TYR A 57 23.43 -10.53 -32.02
CA TYR A 57 24.47 -9.51 -31.88
C TYR A 57 23.91 -8.26 -31.25
N SER A 58 24.54 -7.80 -30.17
CA SER A 58 24.31 -6.49 -29.55
C SER A 58 25.54 -5.60 -29.75
N ALA A 59 25.40 -4.30 -29.44
CA ALA A 59 26.49 -3.33 -29.49
C ALA A 59 27.67 -3.72 -28.57
N SER A 60 27.40 -4.40 -27.45
CA SER A 60 28.41 -4.70 -26.41
C SER A 60 28.61 -6.19 -26.14
N PHE A 61 27.66 -7.04 -26.53
CA PHE A 61 27.68 -8.47 -26.25
C PHE A 61 27.30 -9.30 -27.49
N THR A 62 27.82 -10.52 -27.53
CA THR A 62 27.31 -11.60 -28.38
C THR A 62 26.49 -12.53 -27.49
N THR A 63 25.23 -12.73 -27.84
CA THR A 63 24.33 -13.64 -27.14
C THR A 63 24.22 -14.95 -27.93
N ILE A 64 24.56 -16.07 -27.31
CA ILE A 64 24.40 -17.40 -27.90
C ILE A 64 23.39 -18.17 -27.06
N THR A 65 22.29 -18.58 -27.68
CA THR A 65 21.25 -19.38 -27.04
C THR A 65 21.31 -20.80 -27.58
N LEU A 66 21.59 -21.77 -26.71
CA LEU A 66 21.52 -23.19 -27.03
C LEU A 66 20.17 -23.73 -26.54
N PHE A 67 19.38 -24.30 -27.44
CA PHE A 67 18.15 -25.02 -27.09
C PHE A 67 18.49 -26.49 -26.92
N MET A 68 18.25 -27.02 -25.72
CA MET A 68 18.61 -28.37 -25.28
C MET A 68 17.37 -29.29 -25.32
N LYS A 69 17.55 -30.58 -25.62
CA LYS A 69 16.45 -31.56 -25.55
C LYS A 69 16.24 -32.15 -24.16
N ASP A 70 17.32 -32.33 -23.44
CA ASP A 70 17.46 -33.19 -22.26
C ASP A 70 18.18 -32.48 -21.10
N LEU A 71 18.11 -31.14 -21.04
CA LEU A 71 18.67 -30.37 -19.91
C LEU A 71 17.99 -30.68 -18.57
N TYR A 72 16.74 -31.16 -18.63
CA TYR A 72 15.97 -31.57 -17.46
C TYR A 72 15.30 -32.91 -17.68
N GLU A 73 15.26 -33.71 -16.62
CA GLU A 73 14.49 -34.94 -16.54
C GLU A 73 13.38 -34.80 -15.49
N LYS A 74 12.17 -35.25 -15.81
CA LYS A 74 11.05 -35.29 -14.86
C LYS A 74 10.98 -36.67 -14.23
N GLU A 75 11.31 -36.75 -12.95
CA GLU A 75 11.22 -37.98 -12.17
C GLU A 75 10.07 -37.88 -11.16
N GLY A 76 8.88 -38.33 -11.56
CA GLY A 76 7.66 -38.24 -10.75
C GLY A 76 7.26 -36.79 -10.47
N LYS A 77 7.38 -36.36 -9.20
CA LYS A 77 7.12 -34.97 -8.75
C LYS A 77 8.36 -34.08 -8.76
N ASN A 78 9.53 -34.64 -9.01
CA ASN A 78 10.80 -33.91 -8.99
C ASN A 78 11.21 -33.49 -10.40
N LEU A 79 11.94 -32.39 -10.48
CA LEU A 79 12.62 -31.95 -11.68
C LEU A 79 14.12 -32.07 -11.40
N ILE A 80 14.82 -32.81 -12.26
CA ILE A 80 16.26 -33.00 -12.15
C ILE A 80 16.90 -32.15 -13.24
N LEU A 81 17.79 -31.25 -12.82
CA LEU A 81 18.60 -30.41 -13.68
C LEU A 81 20.00 -31.00 -13.73
N HIS A 82 20.48 -31.30 -14.93
CA HIS A 82 21.86 -31.72 -15.15
C HIS A 82 22.64 -30.55 -15.73
N VAL A 83 23.43 -29.89 -14.88
CA VAL A 83 24.41 -28.90 -15.33
C VAL A 83 25.80 -29.48 -15.12
N SER A 84 26.60 -29.49 -16.17
CA SER A 84 28.02 -29.78 -16.07
C SER A 84 28.79 -28.48 -16.19
N PRO A 85 29.28 -27.90 -15.07
CA PRO A 85 30.14 -26.71 -15.06
C PRO A 85 31.29 -26.78 -16.05
N LYS A 86 31.85 -27.97 -16.28
CA LYS A 86 32.91 -28.19 -17.28
C LYS A 86 32.40 -28.01 -18.72
N ASP A 87 31.24 -28.56 -19.04
CA ASP A 87 30.72 -28.56 -20.41
C ASP A 87 30.19 -27.18 -20.81
N ILE A 88 29.55 -26.46 -19.87
CA ILE A 88 29.02 -25.11 -20.13
C ILE A 88 30.11 -24.02 -20.10
N THR A 89 31.28 -24.29 -19.53
CA THR A 89 32.38 -23.30 -19.52
C THR A 89 33.57 -23.70 -20.38
N SER A 90 33.54 -24.84 -21.08
CA SER A 90 34.72 -25.40 -21.75
C SER A 90 35.48 -24.44 -22.68
N PRO A 91 34.82 -23.56 -23.47
CA PRO A 91 35.53 -22.69 -24.42
C PRO A 91 36.29 -21.55 -23.74
N PHE A 92 36.09 -21.35 -22.43
CA PHE A 92 36.56 -20.20 -21.69
C PHE A 92 37.76 -20.52 -20.81
N HIS A 93 38.59 -19.50 -20.54
CA HIS A 93 39.82 -19.65 -19.77
C HIS A 93 39.54 -19.78 -18.28
N ALA A 94 40.32 -20.63 -17.59
CA ALA A 94 40.12 -20.96 -16.18
C ALA A 94 40.09 -19.76 -15.21
N LYS A 95 40.80 -18.66 -15.52
CA LYS A 95 40.86 -17.46 -14.67
C LYS A 95 39.83 -16.37 -15.05
N GLN A 96 39.00 -16.59 -16.06
CA GLN A 96 37.98 -15.61 -16.44
C GLN A 96 36.88 -15.55 -15.38
N PRO A 97 36.40 -14.34 -15.03
CA PRO A 97 35.25 -14.20 -14.15
C PRO A 97 33.98 -14.64 -14.88
N VAL A 98 33.12 -15.36 -14.17
CA VAL A 98 31.84 -15.86 -14.65
C VAL A 98 30.75 -15.55 -13.65
N GLN A 99 29.60 -15.13 -14.17
CA GLN A 99 28.33 -15.08 -13.45
C GLN A 99 27.43 -16.18 -14.02
N VAL A 100 27.12 -17.17 -13.20
CA VAL A 100 26.20 -18.25 -13.57
C VAL A 100 24.89 -18.02 -12.86
N THR A 101 23.84 -17.81 -13.63
CA THR A 101 22.49 -17.55 -13.15
C THR A 101 21.62 -18.76 -13.44
N LEU A 102 21.15 -19.43 -12.40
CA LEU A 102 20.16 -20.50 -12.49
C LEU A 102 18.77 -19.91 -12.33
N PHE A 103 17.91 -20.05 -13.34
CA PHE A 103 16.50 -19.66 -13.23
C PHE A 103 15.70 -20.85 -12.70
N THR A 104 15.21 -20.71 -11.47
CA THR A 104 14.60 -21.77 -10.68
C THR A 104 13.08 -21.63 -10.56
N ASN A 105 12.47 -20.83 -11.42
CA ASN A 105 11.08 -20.34 -11.33
C ASN A 105 9.98 -21.39 -11.10
N LYS A 106 10.13 -22.65 -11.55
CA LYS A 106 9.10 -23.70 -11.43
C LYS A 106 9.19 -24.60 -10.18
N MET A 107 10.35 -24.70 -9.53
CA MET A 107 10.62 -25.69 -8.47
C MET A 107 11.34 -25.07 -7.28
N ILE A 108 11.17 -25.62 -6.09
CA ILE A 108 11.85 -25.16 -4.86
C ILE A 108 12.72 -26.27 -4.26
N ASP A 109 13.52 -25.90 -3.24
CA ASP A 109 14.41 -26.80 -2.51
C ASP A 109 15.38 -27.56 -3.42
N TRP A 110 16.03 -26.84 -4.34
CA TRP A 110 17.08 -27.39 -5.19
C TRP A 110 18.23 -27.92 -4.34
N ARG A 111 18.44 -29.24 -4.43
CA ARG A 111 19.51 -29.95 -3.72
C ARG A 111 20.40 -30.72 -4.67
N THR A 112 21.67 -30.82 -4.33
CA THR A 112 22.57 -31.76 -5.00
C THR A 112 22.19 -33.21 -4.66
N GLU A 113 22.74 -34.18 -5.39
CA GLU A 113 22.64 -35.61 -5.02
C GLU A 113 23.14 -35.90 -3.59
N GLU A 114 24.11 -35.13 -3.11
CA GLU A 114 24.63 -35.20 -1.73
C GLU A 114 23.72 -34.52 -0.70
N GLY A 115 22.60 -33.91 -1.13
CA GLY A 115 21.63 -33.25 -0.26
C GLY A 115 21.97 -31.80 0.13
N LYS A 116 23.02 -31.21 -0.46
CA LYS A 116 23.44 -29.83 -0.20
C LYS A 116 22.52 -28.83 -0.89
N ASN A 117 22.23 -27.71 -0.24
CA ASN A 117 21.45 -26.61 -0.83
C ASN A 117 22.32 -25.72 -1.73
N LEU A 118 21.70 -24.94 -2.62
CA LEU A 118 22.40 -24.00 -3.52
C LEU A 118 23.35 -23.03 -2.80
N ASN A 119 22.98 -22.54 -1.62
CA ASN A 119 23.83 -21.66 -0.81
C ASN A 119 25.13 -22.33 -0.36
N GLU A 120 25.09 -23.63 -0.06
CA GLU A 120 26.24 -24.40 0.43
C GLU A 120 27.25 -24.71 -0.67
N ILE A 121 26.80 -24.68 -1.93
CA ILE A 121 27.65 -24.82 -3.11
C ILE A 121 28.02 -23.46 -3.73
N GLY A 122 27.74 -22.34 -3.04
CA GLY A 122 28.24 -21.02 -3.39
C GLY A 122 27.32 -20.15 -4.26
N PHE A 123 26.12 -20.62 -4.60
CA PHE A 123 25.10 -19.78 -5.22
C PHE A 123 24.45 -18.87 -4.18
N ARG A 124 23.96 -17.70 -4.60
CA ARG A 124 23.24 -16.77 -3.74
C ARG A 124 21.89 -16.43 -4.38
N PRO A 125 20.79 -16.43 -3.62
CA PRO A 125 19.49 -16.06 -4.15
C PRO A 125 19.49 -14.57 -4.51
N VAL A 126 19.04 -14.26 -5.71
CA VAL A 126 18.85 -12.90 -6.21
C VAL A 126 17.37 -12.67 -6.47
N PHE A 127 16.81 -11.69 -5.78
CA PHE A 127 15.40 -11.35 -5.90
C PHE A 127 15.17 -10.44 -7.11
N SER A 128 14.39 -10.91 -8.10
CA SER A 128 13.92 -10.13 -9.25
C SER A 128 12.51 -9.58 -9.02
N LEU A 129 12.29 -8.30 -9.35
CA LEU A 129 10.97 -7.64 -9.24
C LEU A 129 9.90 -8.32 -10.12
N LEU A 130 10.31 -8.89 -11.26
CA LEU A 130 9.42 -9.39 -12.33
C LEU A 130 9.44 -10.91 -12.43
N SER A 131 9.32 -11.61 -11.29
CA SER A 131 8.93 -13.03 -11.25
C SER A 131 10.06 -14.08 -11.40
N GLU A 132 11.28 -13.69 -11.73
CA GLU A 132 12.31 -14.70 -11.93
C GLU A 132 13.02 -15.03 -10.60
N ARG A 133 12.75 -16.20 -10.01
CA ARG A 133 13.65 -16.75 -8.99
C ARG A 133 14.97 -17.10 -9.65
N LYS A 134 16.04 -16.47 -9.18
CA LYS A 134 17.39 -16.68 -9.70
C LYS A 134 18.34 -16.95 -8.56
N ASP A 135 19.23 -17.91 -8.78
CA ASP A 135 20.36 -18.17 -7.92
C ASP A 135 21.62 -17.89 -8.71
N GLU A 136 22.47 -17.00 -8.20
CA GLU A 136 23.66 -16.53 -8.90
C GLU A 136 24.94 -17.00 -8.21
N PHE A 137 25.84 -17.58 -9.01
CA PHE A 137 27.22 -17.82 -8.63
C PHE A 137 28.10 -16.78 -9.31
N ILE A 138 28.93 -16.09 -8.53
CA ILE A 138 29.92 -15.11 -9.04
C ILE A 138 31.29 -15.56 -8.57
N GLY A 139 32.18 -15.85 -9.50
CA GLY A 139 33.54 -16.32 -9.23
C GLY A 139 34.35 -16.50 -10.51
N ASP A 140 35.49 -17.18 -10.43
CA ASP A 140 36.24 -17.59 -11.62
C ASP A 140 35.76 -18.96 -12.15
N ILE A 141 36.02 -19.21 -13.44
CA ILE A 141 35.61 -20.44 -14.11
C ILE A 141 36.22 -21.69 -13.47
N ASN A 142 37.44 -21.64 -12.94
CA ASN A 142 38.06 -22.79 -12.29
C ASN A 142 37.30 -23.15 -11.00
N SER A 143 36.98 -22.16 -10.18
CA SER A 143 36.16 -22.34 -8.98
C SER A 143 34.79 -22.95 -9.30
N PHE A 144 34.15 -22.53 -10.40
CA PHE A 144 32.90 -23.11 -10.86
C PHE A 144 33.07 -24.55 -11.39
N ARG A 145 34.10 -24.83 -12.20
CA ARG A 145 34.40 -26.18 -12.72
C ARG A 145 34.70 -27.20 -11.63
N ASN A 146 35.29 -26.75 -10.51
CA ASN A 146 35.62 -27.60 -9.36
C ASN A 146 34.40 -28.09 -8.59
N MET A 147 33.19 -27.54 -8.85
CA MET A 147 31.95 -28.04 -8.25
C MET A 147 31.53 -29.42 -8.76
N GLY A 148 32.15 -29.93 -9.84
CA GLY A 148 31.79 -31.22 -10.43
C GLY A 148 30.45 -31.16 -11.16
N ILE A 149 29.89 -32.32 -11.53
CA ILE A 149 28.58 -32.38 -12.19
C ILE A 149 27.52 -31.97 -11.16
N LEU A 150 26.76 -30.93 -11.49
CA LEU A 150 25.64 -30.44 -10.69
C LEU A 150 24.36 -31.14 -11.16
N THR A 151 24.05 -32.27 -10.54
CA THR A 151 22.70 -32.83 -10.59
C THR A 151 21.87 -32.17 -9.49
N LEU A 152 20.98 -31.25 -9.86
CA LEU A 152 20.13 -30.53 -8.93
C LEU A 152 18.71 -31.09 -8.99
N LYS A 153 18.21 -31.59 -7.85
CA LYS A 153 16.85 -32.09 -7.71
C LYS A 153 16.00 -31.01 -7.05
N GLY A 154 15.04 -30.46 -7.79
CA GLY A 154 14.00 -29.58 -7.27
C GLY A 154 12.69 -30.34 -7.08
N ASN A 155 11.84 -29.87 -6.17
CA ASN A 155 10.50 -30.41 -5.96
C ASN A 155 9.43 -29.30 -6.03
N ILE A 156 8.21 -29.68 -6.44
CA ILE A 156 7.03 -28.85 -6.27
C ILE A 156 6.60 -29.03 -4.81
N ASN A 157 6.69 -27.99 -4.01
CA ASN A 157 6.14 -28.02 -2.66
C ASN A 157 4.61 -27.93 -2.73
N GLU A 158 3.98 -29.07 -2.97
CA GLU A 158 2.52 -29.20 -3.03
C GLU A 158 1.87 -28.67 -1.77
N ASN A 159 2.51 -28.82 -0.61
CA ASN A 159 1.99 -28.28 0.65
C ASN A 159 1.95 -26.75 0.65
N GLU A 160 2.95 -26.07 0.09
CA GLU A 160 2.96 -24.61 -0.05
C GLU A 160 1.93 -24.14 -1.08
N VAL A 161 1.77 -24.86 -2.19
CA VAL A 161 0.75 -24.57 -3.21
C VAL A 161 -0.66 -24.73 -2.62
N VAL A 162 -0.91 -25.84 -1.94
CA VAL A 162 -2.19 -26.11 -1.25
C VAL A 162 -2.42 -25.05 -0.17
N LEU A 163 -1.43 -24.72 0.64
CA LEU A 163 -1.53 -23.70 1.68
C LEU A 163 -1.87 -22.31 1.11
N LYS A 164 -1.16 -21.86 0.07
CA LYS A 164 -1.44 -20.58 -0.62
C LYS A 164 -2.83 -20.56 -1.23
N THR A 165 -3.24 -21.67 -1.84
CA THR A 165 -4.59 -21.83 -2.39
C THR A 165 -5.65 -21.74 -1.29
N LEU A 166 -5.45 -22.42 -0.17
CA LEU A 166 -6.34 -22.36 0.98
C LEU A 166 -6.42 -20.94 1.57
N ILE A 167 -5.29 -20.24 1.69
CA ILE A 167 -5.25 -18.84 2.14
C ILE A 167 -6.03 -17.94 1.18
N TYR A 168 -5.84 -18.11 -0.13
CA TYR A 168 -6.53 -17.32 -1.15
C TYR A 168 -8.06 -17.53 -1.10
N ILE A 169 -8.50 -18.79 -0.98
CA ILE A 169 -9.92 -19.15 -0.81
C ILE A 169 -10.45 -18.55 0.49
N LEU A 170 -9.70 -18.66 1.59
CA LEU A 170 -10.11 -18.11 2.89
C LEU A 170 -10.26 -16.58 2.86
N LEU A 171 -9.29 -15.86 2.30
CA LEU A 171 -9.36 -14.40 2.15
C LEU A 171 -10.55 -13.98 1.28
N THR A 172 -10.83 -14.76 0.24
CA THR A 172 -12.02 -14.57 -0.60
C THR A 172 -13.31 -14.72 0.19
N ILE A 173 -13.45 -15.82 0.93
CA ILE A 173 -14.63 -16.07 1.77
C ILE A 173 -14.80 -14.95 2.80
N ILE A 174 -13.71 -14.55 3.47
CA ILE A 174 -13.73 -13.44 4.43
C ILE A 174 -14.19 -12.15 3.76
N SER A 175 -13.64 -11.81 2.57
CA SER A 175 -14.02 -10.60 1.83
C SER A 175 -15.51 -10.60 1.46
N MET A 176 -16.05 -11.74 1.00
CA MET A 176 -17.46 -11.89 0.69
C MET A 176 -18.33 -11.69 1.93
N VAL A 177 -17.99 -12.39 3.03
CA VAL A 177 -18.69 -12.30 4.31
C VAL A 177 -18.68 -10.86 4.82
N VAL A 178 -17.53 -10.17 4.79
CA VAL A 178 -17.41 -8.77 5.21
C VAL A 178 -18.24 -7.86 4.32
N THR A 179 -18.21 -8.03 3.00
CA THR A 179 -18.96 -7.19 2.05
C THR A 179 -20.48 -7.35 2.26
N THR A 180 -20.96 -8.60 2.38
CA THR A 180 -22.36 -8.89 2.69
C THR A 180 -22.73 -8.37 4.07
N TRP A 181 -21.89 -8.61 5.09
CA TRP A 181 -22.12 -8.13 6.44
C TRP A 181 -22.20 -6.61 6.51
N MET A 182 -21.29 -5.87 5.86
CA MET A 182 -21.35 -4.42 5.77
C MET A 182 -22.63 -3.94 5.09
N GLY A 183 -23.07 -4.59 4.01
CA GLY A 183 -24.37 -4.32 3.38
C GLY A 183 -25.56 -4.54 4.32
N THR A 184 -25.52 -5.60 5.15
CA THR A 184 -26.55 -5.82 6.19
C THR A 184 -26.51 -4.78 7.29
N LEU A 185 -25.32 -4.35 7.73
CA LEU A 185 -25.15 -3.29 8.72
C LEU A 185 -25.71 -1.97 8.21
N LEU A 186 -25.46 -1.62 6.95
CA LEU A 186 -26.01 -0.40 6.36
C LEU A 186 -27.53 -0.46 6.28
N ARG A 187 -28.09 -1.57 5.80
CA ARG A 187 -29.55 -1.77 5.78
C ARG A 187 -30.13 -1.63 7.19
N LYS A 188 -29.50 -2.26 8.18
CA LYS A 188 -29.92 -2.17 9.59
C LYS A 188 -29.85 -0.73 10.07
N HIS A 189 -28.76 -0.02 9.80
CA HIS A 189 -28.58 1.38 10.13
C HIS A 189 -29.70 2.25 9.53
N VAL A 190 -29.98 2.11 8.23
CA VAL A 190 -31.07 2.82 7.56
C VAL A 190 -32.42 2.54 8.23
N ARG A 191 -32.71 1.27 8.53
CA ARG A 191 -33.99 0.86 9.12
C ARG A 191 -34.19 1.33 10.57
N THR A 192 -33.12 1.33 11.37
CA THR A 192 -33.19 1.60 12.81
C THR A 192 -32.86 3.04 13.20
N ASN A 193 -32.25 3.83 12.31
CA ASN A 193 -31.93 5.22 12.61
C ASN A 193 -33.20 6.08 12.56
N HIS A 194 -33.63 6.58 13.72
CA HIS A 194 -34.85 7.37 13.86
C HIS A 194 -34.79 8.72 13.13
N VAL A 195 -33.58 9.19 12.77
CA VAL A 195 -33.39 10.41 11.98
C VAL A 195 -33.81 10.20 10.51
N ILE A 196 -33.91 8.95 10.05
CA ILE A 196 -34.25 8.63 8.66
C ILE A 196 -35.78 8.45 8.51
N PRO A 197 -36.44 9.24 7.63
CA PRO A 197 -37.85 9.13 7.28
C PRO A 197 -38.35 7.73 6.91
N ALA A 198 -39.65 7.48 7.12
CA ALA A 198 -40.28 6.18 6.87
C ALA A 198 -40.31 5.76 5.39
N ASN A 199 -40.47 6.72 4.48
CA ASN A 199 -40.43 6.50 3.03
C ASN A 199 -39.06 5.98 2.55
N VAL A 200 -37.95 6.46 3.11
CA VAL A 200 -36.61 5.96 2.76
C VAL A 200 -36.35 4.58 3.36
N ARG A 201 -36.91 4.31 4.56
CA ARG A 201 -36.79 3.00 5.23
C ARG A 201 -37.48 1.88 4.45
N SER A 202 -38.60 2.15 3.77
CA SER A 202 -39.31 1.14 2.97
C SER A 202 -38.51 0.68 1.75
N VAL A 203 -37.63 1.54 1.20
CA VAL A 203 -36.78 1.24 0.05
C VAL A 203 -35.42 0.63 0.45
N SER A 204 -35.18 0.42 1.76
CA SER A 204 -33.91 -0.08 2.30
C SER A 204 -33.42 -1.42 1.74
N GLN A 205 -34.31 -2.20 1.11
CA GLN A 205 -33.93 -3.42 0.42
C GLN A 205 -33.04 -3.16 -0.81
N LYS A 206 -33.32 -2.10 -1.57
CA LYS A 206 -32.56 -1.74 -2.78
C LYS A 206 -31.09 -1.45 -2.48
N TYR A 207 -30.79 -1.01 -1.27
CA TYR A 207 -29.43 -0.70 -0.83
C TYR A 207 -28.52 -1.93 -0.66
N GLN A 208 -29.08 -3.15 -0.60
CA GLN A 208 -28.25 -4.38 -0.64
C GLN A 208 -27.91 -4.84 -2.06
N ILE A 209 -28.67 -4.43 -3.08
CA ILE A 209 -28.48 -4.92 -4.45
C ILE A 209 -27.05 -4.64 -4.94
N PRO A 210 -26.49 -3.44 -4.78
CA PRO A 210 -25.14 -3.21 -5.28
C PRO A 210 -24.04 -3.81 -4.39
N ALA A 211 -24.29 -4.05 -3.10
CA ALA A 211 -23.38 -4.86 -2.29
C ALA A 211 -23.30 -6.31 -2.83
N LEU A 212 -24.44 -6.87 -3.27
CA LEU A 212 -24.49 -8.17 -3.94
C LEU A 212 -23.83 -8.12 -5.32
N LEU A 213 -24.00 -7.05 -6.10
CA LEU A 213 -23.28 -6.86 -7.37
C LEU A 213 -21.76 -6.79 -7.16
N LEU A 214 -21.31 -6.12 -6.09
CA LEU A 214 -19.89 -6.06 -5.74
C LEU A 214 -19.35 -7.45 -5.36
N VAL A 215 -20.13 -8.25 -4.62
CA VAL A 215 -19.81 -9.66 -4.35
C VAL A 215 -19.79 -10.50 -5.63
N ALA A 216 -20.73 -10.28 -6.56
CA ALA A 216 -20.74 -10.98 -7.84
C ALA A 216 -19.53 -10.61 -8.71
N LEU A 217 -19.10 -9.34 -8.68
CA LEU A 217 -17.89 -8.87 -9.35
C LEU A 217 -16.63 -9.45 -8.70
N GLN A 218 -16.58 -9.53 -7.37
CA GLN A 218 -15.52 -10.24 -6.64
C GLN A 218 -15.48 -11.72 -7.02
N LEU A 219 -16.63 -12.42 -7.09
CA LEU A 219 -16.74 -13.81 -7.53
C LEU A 219 -16.18 -14.00 -8.94
N GLY A 220 -16.65 -13.19 -9.90
CA GLY A 220 -16.16 -13.22 -11.28
C GLY A 220 -14.65 -13.02 -11.34
N TYR A 221 -14.12 -12.07 -10.57
CA TYR A 221 -12.69 -11.82 -10.52
C TYR A 221 -11.89 -12.96 -9.88
N VAL A 222 -12.38 -13.55 -8.78
CA VAL A 222 -11.76 -14.70 -8.12
C VAL A 222 -11.71 -15.89 -9.05
N ILE A 223 -12.78 -16.13 -9.83
CA ILE A 223 -12.79 -17.19 -10.85
C ILE A 223 -11.71 -16.89 -11.90
N MET A 224 -11.64 -15.65 -12.39
CA MET A 224 -10.62 -15.23 -13.36
C MET A 224 -9.19 -15.38 -12.81
N THR A 225 -8.95 -15.12 -11.53
CA THR A 225 -7.62 -15.19 -10.91
C THR A 225 -7.27 -16.51 -10.26
N GLY A 226 -8.24 -17.34 -9.89
CA GLY A 226 -8.03 -18.75 -9.55
C GLY A 226 -7.44 -19.51 -10.74
N LEU A 227 -7.81 -19.13 -11.97
CA LEU A 227 -7.15 -19.59 -13.20
C LEU A 227 -5.69 -19.10 -13.30
N PHE A 228 -5.37 -17.93 -12.74
CA PHE A 228 -4.01 -17.39 -12.62
C PHE A 228 -3.25 -17.86 -11.36
N LEU A 229 -3.89 -18.51 -10.38
CA LEU A 229 -3.19 -19.08 -9.22
C LEU A 229 -2.30 -20.26 -9.65
N GLY A 230 -2.72 -20.98 -10.72
CA GLY A 230 -1.82 -21.88 -11.45
C GLY A 230 -0.61 -21.16 -12.08
N TYR A 231 -0.71 -19.87 -12.33
CA TYR A 231 0.34 -18.98 -12.87
C TYR A 231 1.25 -18.40 -11.78
N GLU A 232 0.82 -18.33 -10.51
CA GLU A 232 1.66 -17.91 -9.36
C GLU A 232 2.81 -18.90 -9.10
N ILE A 233 2.60 -20.19 -9.40
CA ILE A 233 3.64 -21.23 -9.44
C ILE A 233 4.72 -20.88 -10.48
N PHE A 234 4.38 -20.15 -11.55
CA PHE A 234 5.27 -19.85 -12.66
C PHE A 234 5.93 -18.47 -12.56
N LEU A 235 5.29 -17.53 -11.87
CA LEU A 235 5.77 -16.16 -11.77
C LEU A 235 6.39 -15.87 -10.40
N GLY A 236 5.76 -15.99 -9.24
CA GLY A 236 6.37 -15.40 -8.03
C GLY A 236 6.72 -13.89 -8.18
N GLY A 237 7.45 -13.33 -7.21
CA GLY A 237 7.79 -11.89 -7.17
C GLY A 237 6.59 -10.96 -6.88
N ILE A 238 6.75 -9.66 -7.12
CA ILE A 238 5.73 -8.64 -6.80
C ILE A 238 4.49 -8.74 -7.70
N GLY A 239 4.64 -9.25 -8.93
CA GLY A 239 3.54 -9.47 -9.87
C GLY A 239 2.52 -10.48 -9.33
N GLY A 240 2.98 -11.56 -8.69
CA GLY A 240 2.12 -12.52 -8.00
C GLY A 240 1.37 -11.88 -6.83
N VAL A 241 2.05 -11.07 -6.01
CA VAL A 241 1.42 -10.31 -4.91
C VAL A 241 0.37 -9.33 -5.44
N LEU A 242 0.65 -8.60 -6.53
CA LEU A 242 -0.29 -7.64 -7.11
C LEU A 242 -1.52 -8.34 -7.73
N LEU A 243 -1.33 -9.49 -8.39
CA LEU A 243 -2.44 -10.29 -8.92
C LEU A 243 -3.27 -10.94 -7.81
N ALA A 244 -2.63 -11.38 -6.72
CA ALA A 244 -3.32 -11.98 -5.58
C ALA A 244 -4.03 -10.95 -4.69
N PHE A 245 -3.40 -9.81 -4.38
CA PHE A 245 -3.89 -8.82 -3.40
C PHE A 245 -4.50 -7.56 -4.01
N GLY A 246 -4.04 -7.13 -5.19
CA GLY A 246 -4.61 -6.01 -5.94
C GLY A 246 -6.14 -6.05 -6.07
N PRO A 247 -6.79 -7.21 -6.27
CA PRO A 247 -8.24 -7.29 -6.40
C PRO A 247 -8.97 -6.97 -5.11
N PHE A 248 -8.44 -7.44 -3.98
CA PHE A 248 -9.00 -7.15 -2.66
C PHE A 248 -8.86 -5.67 -2.34
N VAL A 249 -7.74 -5.04 -2.71
CA VAL A 249 -7.52 -3.59 -2.56
C VAL A 249 -8.49 -2.81 -3.45
N ILE A 250 -8.60 -3.16 -4.73
CA ILE A 250 -9.53 -2.55 -5.68
C ILE A 250 -10.97 -2.70 -5.18
N SER A 251 -11.34 -3.89 -4.71
CA SER A 251 -12.68 -4.15 -4.20
C SER A 251 -12.98 -3.38 -2.91
N ALA A 252 -12.04 -3.32 -1.97
CA ALA A 252 -12.16 -2.51 -0.76
C ALA A 252 -12.31 -1.02 -1.10
N PHE A 253 -11.54 -0.53 -2.09
CA PHE A 253 -11.68 0.83 -2.60
C PHE A 253 -13.07 1.08 -3.18
N PHE A 254 -13.53 0.26 -4.13
CA PHE A 254 -14.87 0.40 -4.71
C PHE A 254 -15.99 0.25 -3.69
N MET A 255 -15.80 -0.59 -2.67
CA MET A 255 -16.73 -0.68 -1.54
C MET A 255 -16.81 0.66 -0.80
N ILE A 256 -15.68 1.28 -0.46
CA ILE A 256 -15.67 2.61 0.20
C ILE A 256 -16.36 3.66 -0.67
N VAL A 257 -16.01 3.74 -1.96
CA VAL A 257 -16.64 4.68 -2.90
C VAL A 257 -18.15 4.45 -2.97
N TYR A 258 -18.57 3.19 -3.06
CA TYR A 258 -19.99 2.83 -3.11
C TYR A 258 -20.73 3.22 -1.82
N PHE A 259 -20.14 2.98 -0.65
CA PHE A 259 -20.74 3.37 0.63
C PHE A 259 -20.92 4.88 0.75
N ILE A 260 -19.92 5.65 0.30
CA ILE A 260 -19.99 7.11 0.23
C ILE A 260 -21.13 7.55 -0.68
N TYR A 261 -21.16 7.03 -1.92
CA TYR A 261 -22.21 7.33 -2.89
C TYR A 261 -23.61 6.99 -2.36
N LEU A 262 -23.74 5.83 -1.72
CA LEU A 262 -25.01 5.39 -1.18
C LEU A 262 -25.49 6.27 -0.03
N GLN A 263 -24.60 6.65 0.87
CA GLN A 263 -24.90 7.58 1.96
C GLN A 263 -25.40 8.91 1.39
N GLN A 264 -24.73 9.47 0.37
CA GLN A 264 -25.16 10.71 -0.28
C GLN A 264 -26.55 10.57 -0.91
N ARG A 265 -26.82 9.45 -1.59
CA ARG A 265 -28.12 9.19 -2.20
C ARG A 265 -29.24 9.14 -1.16
N ILE A 266 -29.00 8.49 -0.03
CA ILE A 266 -29.92 8.47 1.11
C ILE A 266 -30.17 9.90 1.60
N ILE A 267 -29.13 10.69 1.84
CA ILE A 267 -29.26 12.08 2.33
C ILE A 267 -30.13 12.93 1.39
N LYS A 268 -29.92 12.82 0.07
CA LYS A 268 -30.72 13.55 -0.92
C LYS A 268 -32.19 13.11 -0.91
N GLU A 269 -32.45 11.82 -0.83
CA GLU A 269 -33.80 11.25 -0.80
C GLU A 269 -34.58 11.71 0.45
N ILE A 270 -33.90 11.80 1.60
CA ILE A 270 -34.49 12.26 2.86
C ILE A 270 -35.00 13.69 2.76
N GLU A 271 -34.19 14.59 2.21
CA GLU A 271 -34.50 16.02 2.18
C GLU A 271 -35.38 16.43 1.00
N ASN A 272 -35.24 15.78 -0.15
CA ASN A 272 -36.02 16.13 -1.34
C ASN A 272 -37.37 15.39 -1.40
N GLY A 273 -37.59 14.39 -0.54
CA GLY A 273 -38.83 13.61 -0.48
C GLY A 273 -39.05 12.63 -1.64
N GLU A 274 -38.20 12.69 -2.68
CA GLU A 274 -38.23 11.82 -3.85
C GLU A 274 -36.87 11.12 -4.05
N LEU A 275 -36.92 9.91 -4.61
CA LEU A 275 -35.75 9.28 -5.21
C LEU A 275 -35.28 10.20 -6.33
N ALA A 276 -34.20 10.96 -6.10
CA ALA A 276 -33.62 11.84 -7.10
C ALA A 276 -33.49 11.07 -8.42
N LYS A 277 -34.25 11.50 -9.44
CA LYS A 277 -34.28 10.85 -10.76
C LYS A 277 -32.92 10.93 -11.46
N GLU A 278 -32.10 11.92 -11.10
CA GLU A 278 -30.78 12.15 -11.66
C GLU A 278 -29.81 12.67 -10.57
N ASP A 279 -28.60 12.12 -10.53
CA ASP A 279 -27.56 12.56 -9.60
C ASP A 279 -26.63 13.57 -10.29
N ASN A 280 -26.95 14.85 -10.19
CA ASN A 280 -26.15 15.93 -10.77
C ASN A 280 -24.96 16.35 -9.89
N THR A 281 -24.46 15.45 -9.02
CA THR A 281 -23.29 15.75 -8.19
C THR A 281 -22.06 15.97 -9.08
N PRO A 282 -21.35 17.11 -8.97
CA PRO A 282 -20.10 17.30 -9.69
C PRO A 282 -19.07 16.24 -9.30
N VAL A 283 -18.38 15.66 -10.28
CA VAL A 283 -17.27 14.70 -10.05
C VAL A 283 -16.22 15.26 -9.09
N SER A 284 -16.01 16.58 -9.11
CA SER A 284 -15.09 17.29 -8.24
C SER A 284 -15.45 17.21 -6.75
N GLU A 285 -16.73 17.12 -6.41
CA GLU A 285 -17.18 16.94 -5.02
C GLU A 285 -16.95 15.49 -4.54
N ILE A 286 -17.21 14.49 -5.39
CA ILE A 286 -16.90 13.08 -5.09
C ILE A 286 -15.38 12.90 -4.95
N TRP A 287 -14.61 13.48 -5.87
CA TRP A 287 -13.15 13.47 -5.82
C TRP A 287 -12.60 14.05 -4.52
N SER A 288 -13.22 15.12 -4.00
CA SER A 288 -12.79 15.75 -2.74
C SER A 288 -12.85 14.79 -1.54
N MET A 289 -13.78 13.83 -1.55
CA MET A 289 -13.92 12.81 -0.50
C MET A 289 -12.91 11.66 -0.66
N LEU A 290 -12.49 11.38 -1.89
CA LEU A 290 -11.55 10.29 -2.19
C LEU A 290 -10.09 10.71 -2.03
N VAL A 291 -9.76 11.99 -2.25
CA VAL A 291 -8.39 12.52 -2.13
C VAL A 291 -7.73 12.17 -0.79
N PRO A 292 -8.36 12.37 0.38
CA PRO A 292 -7.76 11.98 1.66
C PRO A 292 -7.46 10.49 1.80
N LEU A 293 -8.15 9.63 1.05
CA LEU A 293 -7.93 8.17 1.05
C LEU A 293 -6.87 7.75 0.03
N VAL A 294 -6.97 8.24 -1.21
CA VAL A 294 -6.15 7.79 -2.34
C VAL A 294 -4.74 8.35 -2.28
N VAL A 295 -4.60 9.63 -1.92
CA VAL A 295 -3.30 10.31 -1.98
C VAL A 295 -2.27 9.70 -1.04
N PRO A 296 -2.57 9.40 0.24
CA PRO A 296 -1.60 8.72 1.11
C PRO A 296 -1.18 7.36 0.55
N ILE A 297 -2.08 6.61 -0.07
CA ILE A 297 -1.79 5.30 -0.68
C ILE A 297 -0.83 5.48 -1.86
N VAL A 298 -1.14 6.41 -2.78
CA VAL A 298 -0.30 6.68 -3.95
C VAL A 298 1.08 7.18 -3.52
N ILE A 299 1.16 8.11 -2.58
CA ILE A 299 2.45 8.59 -2.03
C ILE A 299 3.21 7.41 -1.43
N THR A 300 2.57 6.58 -0.60
CA THR A 300 3.22 5.40 0.00
C THR A 300 3.77 4.47 -1.07
N ILE A 301 3.01 4.19 -2.14
CA ILE A 301 3.48 3.34 -3.25
C ILE A 301 4.67 3.98 -3.97
N LEU A 302 4.56 5.25 -4.37
CA LEU A 302 5.64 5.98 -5.06
C LEU A 302 6.92 6.02 -4.22
N VAL A 303 6.76 6.24 -2.92
CA VAL A 303 7.86 6.27 -1.95
C VAL A 303 8.55 4.91 -1.87
N ASN A 304 7.79 3.82 -1.78
CA ASN A 304 8.35 2.48 -1.76
C ASN A 304 9.05 2.12 -3.09
N ILE A 305 8.48 2.56 -4.23
CA ILE A 305 9.11 2.44 -5.54
C ILE A 305 10.46 3.19 -5.55
N VAL A 306 10.50 4.44 -5.08
CA VAL A 306 11.74 5.23 -5.02
C VAL A 306 12.75 4.56 -4.08
N ILE A 307 12.34 4.15 -2.87
CA ILE A 307 13.22 3.44 -1.91
C ILE A 307 13.83 2.18 -2.55
N TYR A 308 13.03 1.44 -3.32
CA TYR A 308 13.49 0.25 -4.01
C TYR A 308 14.50 0.56 -5.12
N PHE A 309 14.27 1.61 -5.91
CA PHE A 309 15.13 1.99 -7.03
C PHE A 309 16.34 2.82 -6.62
N ILE A 310 16.40 3.36 -5.40
CA ILE A 310 17.66 3.89 -4.86
C ILE A 310 18.59 2.69 -4.77
N PRO A 311 19.65 2.61 -5.61
CA PRO A 311 20.68 1.62 -5.42
C PRO A 311 21.37 2.06 -4.14
N VAL A 312 20.90 1.50 -3.04
CA VAL A 312 21.58 1.57 -1.76
C VAL A 312 22.80 0.66 -1.95
N ASN A 313 23.77 1.17 -2.73
CA ASN A 313 25.09 0.59 -2.93
C ASN A 313 25.86 0.86 -1.63
N ILE A 314 25.33 0.34 -0.53
CA ILE A 314 26.01 0.22 0.74
C ILE A 314 26.94 -0.99 0.60
N ALA A 315 27.84 -0.92 -0.37
CA ALA A 315 28.99 -1.81 -0.47
C ALA A 315 30.10 -1.38 0.52
N LYS A 316 29.84 -0.39 1.38
CA LYS A 316 30.78 0.12 2.40
C LYS A 316 30.30 0.05 3.85
N PHE A 317 29.04 -0.31 4.11
CA PHE A 317 28.60 -0.64 5.47
C PHE A 317 28.03 -2.05 5.47
N ASP A 318 28.94 -3.03 5.57
CA ASP A 318 28.67 -4.47 5.52
C ASP A 318 27.89 -5.01 6.75
N SER A 319 27.16 -4.15 7.46
CA SER A 319 26.37 -4.52 8.64
C SER A 319 24.88 -4.31 8.37
N MET A 320 24.11 -5.38 8.58
CA MET A 320 22.64 -5.41 8.50
C MET A 320 21.97 -4.28 9.30
N VAL A 321 22.56 -3.89 10.43
CA VAL A 321 22.09 -2.79 11.28
C VAL A 321 22.13 -1.45 10.53
N THR A 322 23.18 -1.20 9.76
CA THR A 322 23.32 0.04 8.99
C THR A 322 22.28 0.15 7.87
N ASN A 323 21.94 -0.96 7.22
CA ASN A 323 20.89 -0.99 6.19
C ASN A 323 19.51 -0.69 6.77
N ILE A 324 19.18 -1.26 7.94
CA ILE A 324 17.92 -0.99 8.64
C ILE A 324 17.84 0.49 9.05
N ILE A 325 18.90 1.02 9.66
CA ILE A 325 18.95 2.43 10.08
C ILE A 325 18.80 3.36 8.87
N THR A 326 19.50 3.09 7.77
CA THR A 326 19.44 3.93 6.57
C THR A 326 18.06 3.89 5.93
N SER A 327 17.47 2.70 5.77
CA SER A 327 16.09 2.54 5.28
C SER A 327 15.09 3.31 6.15
N TYR A 328 15.24 3.22 7.47
CA TYR A 328 14.41 3.93 8.42
C TYR A 328 14.54 5.46 8.32
N MET A 329 15.77 5.98 8.22
CA MET A 329 16.02 7.41 8.04
C MET A 329 15.37 7.93 6.76
N VAL A 330 15.50 7.21 5.65
CA VAL A 330 14.86 7.57 4.38
C VAL A 330 13.34 7.61 4.53
N GLN A 331 12.72 6.61 5.17
CA GLN A 331 11.28 6.60 5.40
C GLN A 331 10.80 7.78 6.27
N ILE A 332 11.52 8.12 7.34
CA ILE A 332 11.20 9.30 8.17
C ILE A 332 11.30 10.57 7.34
N CYS A 333 12.38 10.75 6.58
CA CYS A 333 12.57 11.92 5.75
C CYS A 333 11.38 12.09 4.80
N ILE A 334 11.00 11.00 4.14
CA ILE A 334 9.91 11.00 3.18
C ILE A 334 8.56 11.29 3.84
N ILE A 335 8.20 10.63 4.93
CA ILE A 335 6.92 10.88 5.61
C ILE A 335 6.88 12.31 6.18
N THR A 336 8.01 12.82 6.66
CA THR A 336 8.11 14.21 7.13
C THR A 336 7.89 15.19 5.98
N VAL A 337 8.50 14.94 4.81
CA VAL A 337 8.25 15.73 3.60
C VAL A 337 6.78 15.64 3.17
N ALA A 338 6.17 14.46 3.23
CA ALA A 338 4.74 14.28 2.93
C ALA A 338 3.85 15.11 3.87
N TYR A 339 4.13 15.12 5.18
CA TYR A 339 3.38 15.92 6.16
C TYR A 339 3.57 17.43 5.97
N ILE A 340 4.79 17.88 5.65
CA ILE A 340 5.07 19.30 5.37
C ILE A 340 4.41 19.75 4.07
N SER A 341 4.43 18.90 3.04
CA SER A 341 3.89 19.19 1.72
C SER A 341 2.37 19.01 1.64
N ALA A 342 1.72 18.39 2.64
CA ALA A 342 0.29 18.10 2.65
C ALA A 342 -0.60 19.31 2.30
N PRO A 343 -0.38 20.54 2.84
CA PRO A 343 -1.19 21.71 2.46
C PRO A 343 -1.09 22.05 0.97
N TYR A 344 0.08 21.87 0.36
CA TYR A 344 0.31 22.10 -1.07
C TYR A 344 -0.38 21.02 -1.91
N ILE A 345 -0.30 19.76 -1.47
CA ILE A 345 -0.95 18.63 -2.14
C ILE A 345 -2.48 18.80 -2.12
N TYR A 346 -3.06 19.11 -0.96
CA TYR A 346 -4.48 19.45 -0.86
C TYR A 346 -4.83 20.69 -1.68
N ASN A 347 -3.92 21.67 -1.73
CA ASN A 347 -4.10 22.85 -2.55
C ASN A 347 -4.02 22.58 -4.06
N LEU A 348 -3.39 21.50 -4.49
CA LEU A 348 -3.37 21.09 -5.88
C LEU A 348 -4.59 20.25 -6.25
N LEU A 349 -4.99 19.33 -5.37
CA LEU A 349 -5.94 18.27 -5.72
C LEU A 349 -7.40 18.57 -5.40
N LEU A 350 -7.67 19.47 -4.44
CA LEU A 350 -9.04 19.76 -4.01
C LEU A 350 -9.58 21.02 -4.69
N PRO A 351 -10.79 20.99 -5.29
CA PRO A 351 -11.46 22.21 -5.76
C PRO A 351 -11.78 23.11 -4.56
N LYS A 352 -11.49 24.42 -4.68
CA LYS A 352 -11.69 25.39 -3.61
C LYS A 352 -11.68 26.82 -4.14
N ARG A 353 -12.26 27.73 -3.37
CA ARG A 353 -12.17 29.19 -3.56
C ARG A 353 -11.72 29.84 -2.26
N LYS A 354 -11.06 31.00 -2.33
CA LYS A 354 -10.81 31.80 -1.11
C LYS A 354 -12.14 32.29 -0.54
N LEU A 355 -12.25 32.34 0.78
CA LEU A 355 -13.39 32.94 1.46
C LEU A 355 -13.48 34.43 1.10
N LYS A 356 -14.63 34.86 0.55
CA LYS A 356 -14.87 36.24 0.11
C LYS A 356 -15.74 37.06 1.08
N GLU A 357 -16.53 36.39 1.92
CA GLU A 357 -17.42 37.02 2.90
C GLU A 357 -16.58 37.72 3.97
N ARG A 358 -16.59 39.06 3.95
CA ARG A 358 -15.74 39.88 4.82
C ARG A 358 -16.05 39.66 6.30
N GLU A 359 -17.32 39.67 6.68
CA GLU A 359 -17.71 39.51 8.09
C GLU A 359 -17.21 38.19 8.69
N LEU A 360 -17.41 37.08 7.97
CA LEU A 360 -16.94 35.77 8.43
C LEU A 360 -15.41 35.69 8.44
N LEU A 361 -14.75 36.24 7.41
CA LEU A 361 -13.30 36.30 7.33
C LEU A 361 -12.70 37.07 8.52
N ASP A 362 -13.23 38.26 8.82
CA ASP A 362 -12.78 39.12 9.91
C ASP A 362 -13.02 38.44 11.26
N ARG A 363 -14.17 37.77 11.43
CA ARG A 363 -14.47 36.99 12.64
C ARG A 363 -13.48 35.85 12.84
N ILE A 364 -13.18 35.06 11.80
CA ILE A 364 -12.19 33.98 11.87
C ILE A 364 -10.80 34.54 12.19
N ASN A 365 -10.41 35.64 11.54
CA ASN A 365 -9.10 36.27 11.78
C ASN A 365 -8.97 36.78 13.21
N LEU A 366 -10.00 37.44 13.75
CA LEU A 366 -10.01 37.93 15.13
C LEU A 366 -9.95 36.78 16.13
N LEU A 367 -10.75 35.73 15.91
CA LEU A 367 -10.79 34.54 16.77
C LEU A 367 -9.45 33.78 16.76
N SER A 368 -8.86 33.58 15.58
CA SER A 368 -7.55 32.91 15.44
C SER A 368 -6.40 33.74 16.02
N ALA A 369 -6.40 35.06 15.80
CA ALA A 369 -5.40 35.97 16.35
C ALA A 369 -5.41 35.97 17.89
N LYS A 370 -6.59 35.91 18.53
CA LYS A 370 -6.73 35.77 19.99
C LYS A 370 -6.01 34.53 20.55
N HIS A 371 -5.85 33.49 19.75
CA HIS A 371 -5.15 32.26 20.12
C HIS A 371 -3.71 32.17 19.58
N GLY A 372 -3.20 33.26 18.99
CA GLY A 372 -1.87 33.33 18.39
C GLY A 372 -1.72 32.43 17.17
N ILE A 373 -2.80 32.22 16.42
CA ILE A 373 -2.82 31.47 15.17
C ILE A 373 -3.09 32.44 14.02
N HIS A 374 -2.28 32.33 12.96
CA HIS A 374 -2.52 33.02 11.70
C HIS A 374 -2.66 31.97 10.61
N PHE A 375 -3.81 31.97 9.92
CA PHE A 375 -4.03 31.15 8.74
C PHE A 375 -3.43 31.84 7.51
N ASN A 376 -2.63 31.11 6.73
CA ASN A 376 -2.11 31.59 5.46
C ASN A 376 -3.24 31.77 4.44
N ASN A 377 -4.20 30.84 4.44
CA ASN A 377 -5.39 30.92 3.60
C ASN A 377 -6.61 30.36 4.33
N ILE A 378 -7.76 30.96 4.07
CA ILE A 378 -9.07 30.46 4.47
C ILE A 378 -9.86 30.17 3.19
N TYR A 379 -10.16 28.90 2.97
CA TYR A 379 -10.79 28.38 1.77
C TYR A 379 -12.22 27.92 2.05
N VAL A 380 -13.06 28.01 1.02
CA VAL A 380 -14.39 27.42 0.97
C VAL A 380 -14.42 26.35 -0.12
N GLN A 381 -14.97 25.19 0.20
CA GLN A 381 -15.15 24.05 -0.70
C GLN A 381 -16.63 23.81 -0.95
N SER A 382 -16.98 23.49 -2.20
CA SER A 382 -18.36 23.15 -2.58
C SER A 382 -18.68 21.77 -2.02
N SER A 383 -19.71 21.70 -1.17
CA SER A 383 -20.23 20.45 -0.65
C SER A 383 -21.76 20.42 -0.60
N LYS A 384 -22.44 21.44 -1.13
CA LYS A 384 -23.90 21.51 -1.16
C LYS A 384 -24.55 20.37 -1.92
N ASN A 385 -23.94 19.92 -3.03
CA ASN A 385 -24.53 18.85 -3.82
C ASN A 385 -24.40 17.50 -3.09
N ILE A 386 -23.28 17.27 -2.39
CA ILE A 386 -23.09 16.08 -1.54
C ILE A 386 -23.69 16.20 -0.13
N ARG A 387 -24.13 17.40 0.28
CA ARG A 387 -24.76 17.72 1.57
C ARG A 387 -23.94 17.27 2.78
N ILE A 388 -22.64 17.54 2.71
CA ILE A 388 -21.72 17.25 3.81
C ILE A 388 -21.35 18.57 4.48
N ALA A 389 -21.48 18.62 5.80
CA ALA A 389 -20.98 19.70 6.62
C ALA A 389 -19.65 19.28 7.24
N ASN A 390 -18.56 19.97 6.89
CA ASN A 390 -17.23 19.68 7.41
C ASN A 390 -16.36 20.95 7.49
N ALA A 391 -15.37 20.91 8.38
CA ALA A 391 -14.29 21.87 8.47
C ALA A 391 -13.00 21.09 8.67
N MET A 392 -11.87 21.62 8.17
CA MET A 392 -10.57 21.01 8.42
C MET A 392 -9.46 22.05 8.43
N VAL A 393 -8.43 21.78 9.22
CA VAL A 393 -7.15 22.49 9.16
C VAL A 393 -6.07 21.61 8.57
N SER A 394 -5.19 22.22 7.78
CA SER A 394 -3.99 21.54 7.28
C SER A 394 -2.73 22.37 7.52
N GLY A 395 -1.62 21.65 7.69
CA GLY A 395 -0.28 22.23 7.74
C GLY A 395 0.20 22.66 9.12
N TYR A 396 1.51 22.54 9.31
CA TYR A 396 2.20 22.99 10.51
C TYR A 396 2.82 24.38 10.32
N ILE A 397 3.57 24.56 9.23
CA ILE A 397 4.19 25.83 8.83
C ILE A 397 3.17 26.69 8.09
N HIS A 398 2.69 26.20 6.94
CA HIS A 398 1.65 26.85 6.13
C HIS A 398 0.27 26.34 6.54
N LYS A 399 -0.38 27.07 7.44
CA LYS A 399 -1.66 26.70 8.04
C LYS A 399 -2.81 27.17 7.16
N ASN A 400 -3.61 26.25 6.65
CA ASN A 400 -4.81 26.57 5.89
C ASN A 400 -6.06 26.07 6.62
N LEU A 401 -7.12 26.87 6.60
CA LEU A 401 -8.46 26.47 7.05
C LEU A 401 -9.34 26.21 5.83
N TYR A 402 -10.05 25.09 5.81
CA TYR A 402 -11.00 24.75 4.77
C TYR A 402 -12.38 24.58 5.41
N LEU A 403 -13.36 25.31 4.89
CA LEU A 403 -14.74 25.27 5.32
C LEU A 403 -15.61 24.75 4.17
N TYR A 404 -16.52 23.84 4.47
CA TYR A 404 -17.53 23.44 3.50
C TYR A 404 -18.63 24.50 3.44
N ASP A 405 -19.10 24.88 2.26
CA ASP A 405 -20.15 25.89 2.13
C ASP A 405 -21.48 25.45 2.76
N TYR A 406 -21.84 24.17 2.66
CA TYR A 406 -23.00 23.61 3.35
C TYR A 406 -22.88 23.70 4.89
N LEU A 407 -21.66 23.67 5.44
CA LEU A 407 -21.44 23.91 6.87
C LEU A 407 -21.69 25.37 7.24
N VAL A 408 -21.12 26.31 6.48
CA VAL A 408 -21.24 27.75 6.75
C VAL A 408 -22.70 28.22 6.66
N GLU A 409 -23.48 27.67 5.74
CA GLU A 409 -24.87 28.08 5.51
C GLU A 409 -25.87 27.55 6.54
N ASN A 410 -25.54 26.43 7.22
CA ASN A 410 -26.49 25.75 8.10
C ASN A 410 -26.14 25.85 9.59
N LEU A 411 -24.94 26.30 9.96
CA LEU A 411 -24.55 26.50 11.36
C LEU A 411 -24.91 27.91 11.83
N LYS A 412 -25.42 28.02 13.06
CA LYS A 412 -25.55 29.32 13.74
C LYS A 412 -24.16 29.90 14.03
N ASN A 413 -24.06 31.21 14.16
CA ASN A 413 -22.79 31.90 14.47
C ASN A 413 -22.03 31.30 15.66
N GLN A 414 -22.73 30.98 16.76
CA GLN A 414 -22.11 30.36 17.93
C GLN A 414 -21.61 28.93 17.66
N GLU A 415 -22.32 28.16 16.84
CA GLU A 415 -21.91 26.80 16.47
C GLU A 415 -20.71 26.84 15.53
N LEU A 416 -20.69 27.78 14.58
CA LEU A 416 -19.59 27.99 13.67
C LEU A 416 -18.32 28.42 14.42
N GLU A 417 -18.44 29.34 15.37
CA GLU A 417 -17.33 29.73 16.26
C GLU A 417 -16.81 28.53 17.07
N ALA A 418 -17.69 27.66 17.58
CA ALA A 418 -17.31 26.44 18.29
C ALA A 418 -16.47 25.51 17.41
N VAL A 419 -16.90 25.29 16.16
CA VAL A 419 -16.18 24.48 15.17
C VAL A 419 -14.83 25.11 14.83
N ILE A 420 -14.76 26.42 14.60
CA ILE A 420 -13.48 27.10 14.32
C ILE A 420 -12.53 27.00 15.52
N LEU A 421 -13.01 27.15 16.75
CA LEU A 421 -12.20 26.97 17.95
C LEU A 421 -11.70 25.53 18.10
N HIS A 422 -12.52 24.54 17.75
CA HIS A 422 -12.13 23.14 17.70
C HIS A 422 -10.98 22.93 16.70
N GLU A 423 -11.11 23.46 15.49
CA GLU A 423 -10.06 23.44 14.47
C GLU A 423 -8.76 24.14 14.91
N ILE A 424 -8.88 25.31 15.57
CA ILE A 424 -7.75 26.03 16.18
C ILE A 424 -7.07 25.16 17.24
N ALA A 425 -7.83 24.38 18.02
CA ALA A 425 -7.29 23.51 19.04
C ALA A 425 -6.33 22.46 18.46
N HIS A 426 -6.65 21.89 17.29
CA HIS A 426 -5.77 20.92 16.63
C HIS A 426 -4.39 21.49 16.33
N ILE A 427 -4.34 22.76 15.93
CA ILE A 427 -3.09 23.48 15.68
C ILE A 427 -2.39 23.79 17.00
N LYS A 428 -3.10 24.38 17.96
CA LYS A 428 -2.51 24.84 19.22
C LYS A 428 -1.94 23.69 20.07
N ARG A 429 -2.62 22.53 20.07
CA ARG A 429 -2.20 21.31 20.76
C ARG A 429 -1.22 20.45 19.96
N LYS A 430 -0.80 20.91 18.77
CA LYS A 430 0.15 20.24 17.87
C LYS A 430 -0.28 18.80 17.53
N HIS A 431 -1.57 18.56 17.35
CA HIS A 431 -2.10 17.20 17.08
C HIS A 431 -1.46 16.57 15.83
N LEU A 432 -1.23 17.36 14.78
CA LEU A 432 -0.56 16.89 13.56
C LEU A 432 0.88 16.42 13.82
N VAL A 433 1.64 17.15 14.65
CA VAL A 433 3.04 16.78 14.99
C VAL A 433 3.08 15.54 15.87
N LYS A 434 2.16 15.43 16.83
CA LYS A 434 2.05 14.24 17.67
C LYS A 434 1.69 13.02 16.81
N LEU A 435 0.79 13.17 15.83
CA LEU A 435 0.43 12.10 14.89
C LEU A 435 1.63 11.70 14.02
N LEU A 436 2.42 12.66 13.51
CA LEU A 436 3.67 12.36 12.82
C LEU A 436 4.63 11.55 13.71
N GLY A 437 4.75 11.91 14.99
CA GLY A 437 5.55 11.14 15.96
C GLY A 437 5.06 9.70 16.10
N VAL A 438 3.75 9.48 16.24
CA VAL A 438 3.15 8.14 16.24
C VAL A 438 3.46 7.41 14.93
N THR A 439 3.30 8.05 13.78
CA THR A 439 3.64 7.47 12.47
C THR A 439 5.11 7.05 12.40
N CYS A 440 6.05 7.90 12.84
CA CYS A 440 7.48 7.57 12.86
C CYS A 440 7.79 6.37 13.76
N VAL A 441 7.18 6.27 14.95
CA VAL A 441 7.35 5.10 15.83
C VAL A 441 6.80 3.84 15.17
N THR A 442 5.65 3.95 14.50
CA THR A 442 5.04 2.80 13.82
C THR A 442 5.84 2.34 12.61
N LEU A 443 6.60 3.22 11.96
CA LEU A 443 7.54 2.81 10.91
C LEU A 443 8.72 2.00 11.50
N ILE A 444 9.24 2.38 12.67
CA ILE A 444 10.28 1.60 13.38
C ILE A 444 9.78 0.19 13.67
N THR A 445 8.62 0.10 14.32
CA THR A 445 8.10 -1.19 14.77
C THR A 445 7.67 -2.07 13.60
N PHE A 446 7.25 -1.46 12.48
CA PHE A 446 6.99 -2.22 11.25
C PHE A 446 8.25 -2.82 10.66
N GLN A 447 9.36 -2.06 10.62
CA GLN A 447 10.63 -2.61 10.15
C GLN A 447 11.17 -3.71 11.06
N ALA A 448 11.00 -3.59 12.38
CA ALA A 448 11.33 -4.68 13.29
C ALA A 448 10.53 -5.96 12.96
N ILE A 449 9.25 -5.83 12.60
CA ILE A 449 8.42 -6.99 12.25
C ILE A 449 8.81 -7.60 10.91
N LEU A 450 9.12 -6.78 9.91
CA LEU A 450 9.66 -7.27 8.64
C LEU A 450 11.02 -7.97 8.84
N TYR A 451 11.83 -7.46 9.77
CA TYR A 451 13.10 -8.10 10.14
C TYR A 451 12.90 -9.46 10.80
N PHE A 452 11.96 -9.57 11.75
CA PHE A 452 11.65 -10.84 12.41
C PHE A 452 10.62 -11.70 11.65
N TYR A 453 10.26 -11.34 10.42
CA TYR A 453 9.34 -12.09 9.57
C TYR A 453 9.71 -13.58 9.43
N PRO A 454 11.00 -13.99 9.30
CA PRO A 454 11.36 -15.40 9.25
C PRO A 454 10.98 -16.19 10.51
N VAL A 455 10.87 -15.52 11.66
CA VAL A 455 10.52 -16.12 12.96
C VAL A 455 9.00 -16.11 13.18
N PHE A 456 8.34 -14.98 12.88
CA PHE A 456 6.92 -14.80 13.17
C PHE A 456 5.99 -15.19 12.01
N GLY A 457 6.53 -15.41 10.83
CA GLY A 457 5.78 -15.74 9.62
C GLY A 457 4.91 -14.59 9.10
N TRP A 458 4.22 -14.86 7.98
CA TRP A 458 3.39 -13.89 7.27
C TRP A 458 2.15 -13.40 8.03
N THR A 459 1.70 -14.14 9.05
CA THR A 459 0.56 -13.77 9.91
C THR A 459 0.88 -12.59 10.84
N SER A 460 2.15 -12.28 11.06
CA SER A 460 2.59 -11.14 11.89
C SER A 460 2.23 -9.78 11.28
N ILE A 461 2.25 -9.66 9.96
CA ILE A 461 1.96 -8.43 9.22
C ILE A 461 0.51 -7.96 9.42
N PRO A 462 -0.54 -8.77 9.12
CA PRO A 462 -1.93 -8.33 9.30
C PRO A 462 -2.27 -8.05 10.77
N LEU A 463 -1.73 -8.85 11.71
CA LEU A 463 -1.91 -8.59 13.14
C LEU A 463 -1.32 -7.23 13.54
N TYR A 464 -0.13 -6.92 13.04
CA TYR A 464 0.49 -5.62 13.27
C TYR A 464 -0.31 -4.46 12.70
N LEU A 465 -0.84 -4.59 11.48
CA LEU A 465 -1.69 -3.56 10.87
C LEU A 465 -2.96 -3.30 11.70
N ILE A 466 -3.55 -4.34 12.30
CA ILE A 466 -4.68 -4.19 13.23
C ILE A 466 -4.25 -3.41 14.49
N VAL A 467 -3.10 -3.76 15.09
CA VAL A 467 -2.55 -3.03 16.25
C VAL A 467 -2.28 -1.57 15.89
N LEU A 468 -1.67 -1.31 14.74
CA LEU A 468 -1.40 0.04 14.22
C LEU A 468 -2.69 0.86 14.08
N LEU A 469 -3.73 0.26 13.50
CA LEU A 469 -5.03 0.89 13.34
C LEU A 469 -5.64 1.25 14.71
N LEU A 470 -5.57 0.33 15.68
CA LEU A 470 -6.10 0.56 17.04
C LEU A 470 -5.31 1.64 17.80
N VAL A 471 -3.98 1.63 17.73
CA VAL A 471 -3.11 2.64 18.36
C VAL A 471 -3.38 4.01 17.76
N SER A 472 -3.44 4.11 16.43
CA SER A 472 -3.73 5.37 15.74
C SER A 472 -5.13 5.89 16.11
N SER A 473 -6.13 5.01 16.11
CA SER A 473 -7.52 5.34 16.50
C SER A 473 -7.63 5.77 17.96
N PHE A 474 -6.79 5.25 18.84
CA PHE A 474 -6.73 5.67 20.23
C PHE A 474 -6.23 7.10 20.39
N TYR A 475 -5.11 7.46 19.74
CA TYR A 475 -4.58 8.83 19.80
C TYR A 475 -5.51 9.85 19.15
N MET A 476 -6.04 9.55 17.95
CA MET A 476 -6.97 10.45 17.25
C MET A 476 -8.21 10.75 18.10
N ARG A 477 -8.80 9.74 18.75
CA ARG A 477 -9.96 9.95 19.62
C ARG A 477 -9.67 10.84 20.83
N ARG A 478 -8.45 10.80 21.38
CA ARG A 478 -8.05 11.68 22.47
C ARG A 478 -7.92 13.13 22.00
N TYR A 479 -7.33 13.34 20.83
CA TYR A 479 -7.17 14.67 20.24
C TYR A 479 -8.51 15.37 20.00
N GLU A 480 -9.54 14.63 19.60
CA GLU A 480 -10.91 15.16 19.47
C GLU A 480 -11.48 15.67 20.80
N LEU A 481 -11.32 14.92 21.88
CA LEU A 481 -11.81 15.32 23.21
C LEU A 481 -11.02 16.51 23.79
N GLU A 482 -9.71 16.56 23.51
CA GLU A 482 -8.87 17.72 23.83
C GLU A 482 -9.32 18.98 23.08
N ALA A 483 -9.66 18.83 21.80
CA ALA A 483 -10.14 19.92 20.94
C ALA A 483 -11.52 20.43 21.38
N ASP A 484 -12.46 19.52 21.69
CA ASP A 484 -13.79 19.87 22.24
C ASP A 484 -13.68 20.67 23.53
N ARG A 485 -12.82 20.21 24.45
CA ARG A 485 -12.59 20.90 25.71
C ARG A 485 -11.98 22.28 25.50
N PHE A 486 -11.06 22.43 24.56
CA PHE A 486 -10.46 23.72 24.22
C PHE A 486 -11.52 24.68 23.66
N ALA A 487 -12.37 24.22 22.75
CA ALA A 487 -13.45 25.03 22.20
C ALA A 487 -14.42 25.48 23.29
N ALA A 488 -14.95 24.56 24.10
CA ALA A 488 -15.86 24.90 25.19
C ALA A 488 -15.24 25.85 26.23
N PHE A 489 -13.97 25.64 26.58
CA PHE A 489 -13.25 26.52 27.50
C PHE A 489 -13.17 27.96 26.98
N HIS A 490 -12.86 28.15 25.69
CA HIS A 490 -12.68 29.48 25.11
C HIS A 490 -13.99 30.15 24.68
N MET A 491 -15.07 29.38 24.50
CA MET A 491 -16.43 29.91 24.42
C MET A 491 -16.95 30.36 25.80
N GLY A 492 -16.40 29.84 26.89
CA GLY A 492 -16.86 30.07 28.26
C GLY A 492 -18.10 29.26 28.64
N ASP A 493 -18.56 28.35 27.78
CA ASP A 493 -19.65 27.41 28.02
C ASP A 493 -19.57 26.21 27.05
N THR A 494 -20.23 25.11 27.40
CA THR A 494 -20.31 23.87 26.64
C THR A 494 -21.44 23.86 25.62
N SER A 495 -22.47 24.71 25.77
CA SER A 495 -23.69 24.64 24.94
C SER A 495 -23.41 24.85 23.45
N GLY A 496 -22.55 25.80 23.10
CA GLY A 496 -22.19 26.08 21.71
C GLY A 496 -21.56 24.88 21.00
N MET A 497 -20.61 24.21 21.65
CA MET A 497 -19.96 23.00 21.10
C MET A 497 -20.91 21.80 21.06
N ILE A 498 -21.74 21.62 22.09
CA ILE A 498 -22.75 20.55 22.10
C ILE A 498 -23.76 20.78 20.96
N SER A 499 -24.26 22.01 20.79
CA SER A 499 -25.17 22.37 19.71
C SER A 499 -24.53 22.11 18.35
N ALA A 500 -23.28 22.56 18.15
CA ALA A 500 -22.55 22.32 16.91
C ALA A 500 -22.43 20.82 16.58
N LEU A 501 -22.07 19.97 17.55
CA LEU A 501 -21.97 18.53 17.35
C LEU A 501 -23.30 17.87 16.98
N LEU A 502 -24.40 18.28 17.63
CA LEU A 502 -25.73 17.76 17.33
C LEU A 502 -26.23 18.23 15.96
N THR A 503 -25.97 19.51 15.61
CA THR A 503 -26.28 20.07 14.30
C THR A 503 -25.49 19.37 13.20
N LEU A 504 -24.18 19.13 13.38
CA LEU A 504 -23.36 18.34 12.45
C LEU A 504 -23.85 16.89 12.31
N SER A 505 -24.27 16.26 13.41
CA SER A 505 -24.86 14.92 13.37
C SER A 505 -26.10 14.87 12.48
N ARG A 506 -26.96 15.89 12.63
CA ARG A 506 -28.22 16.03 11.89
C ARG A 506 -27.94 16.31 10.41
N LEU A 507 -27.08 17.29 10.10
CA LEU A 507 -26.74 17.67 8.73
C LEU A 507 -26.09 16.52 7.95
N ASN A 508 -25.21 15.74 8.60
CA ASN A 508 -24.54 14.61 7.96
C ASN A 508 -25.31 13.29 8.04
N TYR A 509 -26.51 13.27 8.64
CA TYR A 509 -27.32 12.07 8.92
C TYR A 509 -26.55 10.94 9.61
N THR A 510 -25.58 11.30 10.45
CA THR A 510 -24.72 10.34 11.15
C THR A 510 -25.35 9.92 12.47
N SER A 511 -25.18 8.64 12.84
CA SER A 511 -25.62 8.18 14.16
C SER A 511 -24.83 8.85 15.27
N THR A 512 -25.51 9.35 16.28
CA THR A 512 -24.88 9.93 17.46
C THR A 512 -24.12 8.91 18.31
N SER A 513 -24.49 7.62 18.24
CA SER A 513 -23.90 6.55 19.06
C SER A 513 -23.41 5.38 18.21
N VAL A 514 -22.20 4.89 18.50
CA VAL A 514 -21.62 3.70 17.88
C VAL A 514 -21.43 2.62 18.95
N LYS A 515 -22.11 1.48 18.80
CA LYS A 515 -22.08 0.37 19.78
C LYS A 515 -21.11 -0.74 19.34
N GLY A 516 -20.64 -1.53 20.30
CA GLY A 516 -19.82 -2.72 20.06
C GLY A 516 -18.33 -2.42 19.81
N PRO A 517 -17.53 -3.42 19.37
CA PRO A 517 -16.08 -3.30 19.19
C PRO A 517 -15.69 -2.35 18.04
N ILE A 518 -16.60 -2.11 17.09
CA ILE A 518 -16.34 -1.20 15.95
C ILE A 518 -16.01 0.24 16.38
N LYS A 519 -16.41 0.66 17.58
CA LYS A 519 -16.07 1.97 18.16
C LYS A 519 -14.56 2.17 18.34
N TYR A 520 -13.78 1.09 18.44
CA TYR A 520 -12.32 1.15 18.61
C TYR A 520 -11.57 1.38 17.31
N PHE A 521 -12.20 1.08 16.17
CA PHE A 521 -11.63 1.25 14.83
C PHE A 521 -12.01 2.59 14.18
N LYS A 522 -12.80 3.43 14.86
CA LYS A 522 -13.14 4.77 14.39
C LYS A 522 -12.09 5.79 14.84
N THR A 523 -11.76 6.71 13.93
CA THR A 523 -10.82 7.82 14.17
C THR A 523 -11.40 8.87 15.13
N HIS A 524 -12.73 9.05 15.13
CA HIS A 524 -13.44 9.96 16.04
C HIS A 524 -14.25 9.18 17.09
N PRO A 525 -14.33 9.68 18.35
CA PRO A 525 -15.29 9.16 19.32
C PRO A 525 -16.71 9.42 18.79
N SER A 526 -17.67 8.60 19.20
CA SER A 526 -19.07 8.86 18.86
C SER A 526 -19.55 10.16 19.50
N ILE A 527 -20.53 10.80 18.86
CA ILE A 527 -21.03 12.12 19.28
C ILE A 527 -21.60 12.06 20.70
N ASP A 528 -22.26 10.98 21.08
CA ASP A 528 -22.76 10.76 22.45
C ASP A 528 -21.64 10.72 23.51
N VAL A 529 -20.45 10.24 23.15
CA VAL A 529 -19.28 10.26 24.03
C VAL A 529 -18.73 11.68 24.15
N ARG A 530 -18.62 12.41 23.02
CA ARG A 530 -18.16 13.81 22.99
C ARG A 530 -19.11 14.72 23.77
N VAL A 531 -20.42 14.59 23.56
CA VAL A 531 -21.46 15.34 24.29
C VAL A 531 -21.44 15.03 25.78
N ARG A 532 -21.35 13.75 26.18
CA ARG A 532 -21.23 13.39 27.61
C ARG A 532 -19.99 13.97 28.26
N HIS A 533 -18.85 13.95 27.57
CA HIS A 533 -17.61 14.56 28.06
C HIS A 533 -17.77 16.07 28.24
N LEU A 534 -18.41 16.76 27.30
CA LEU A 534 -18.73 18.19 27.42
C LEU A 534 -19.71 18.48 28.55
N GLN A 535 -20.76 17.66 28.73
CA GLN A 535 -21.71 17.81 29.84
C GLN A 535 -21.04 17.66 31.20
N GLN A 536 -20.04 16.79 31.34
CA GLN A 536 -19.25 16.66 32.57
C GLN A 536 -18.39 17.89 32.87
N LEU A 537 -18.03 18.65 31.84
CA LEU A 537 -17.27 19.91 31.97
C LEU A 537 -18.19 21.12 32.21
N HIS A 538 -19.51 20.96 32.10
CA HIS A 538 -20.46 22.04 32.29
C HIS A 538 -20.34 22.64 33.70
N GLY A 539 -20.30 23.96 33.80
CA GLY A 539 -20.10 24.68 35.07
C GLY A 539 -18.66 24.69 35.60
N GLN A 540 -17.70 24.03 34.95
CA GLN A 540 -16.29 24.08 35.33
C GLN A 540 -15.52 25.22 34.65
N PHE A 541 -16.15 25.92 33.72
CA PHE A 541 -15.55 27.04 33.01
C PHE A 541 -15.87 28.35 33.74
N PRO A 542 -14.86 29.20 33.99
CA PRO A 542 -15.11 30.51 34.59
C PRO A 542 -16.06 31.29 33.68
N LYS A 543 -17.20 31.75 34.20
CA LYS A 543 -18.03 32.74 33.51
C LYS A 543 -17.13 33.94 33.22
N ASN A 544 -16.87 34.20 31.94
CA ASN A 544 -15.89 35.19 31.46
C ASN A 544 -15.81 36.44 32.37
N ARG A 545 -14.65 36.68 32.97
CA ARG A 545 -14.20 38.05 33.24
C ARG A 545 -13.94 38.67 31.87
N ARG A 546 -14.85 39.55 31.44
CA ARG A 546 -14.75 40.30 30.19
C ARG A 546 -13.47 41.12 30.14
#